data_AF-A0A416MNG2-F1
#
_entry.id   AF-A0A416MNG2-F1
#
_cell.length_a   1.000
_cell.length_b   1.000
_cell.length_c   1.000
_cell.angle_alpha   90.00
_cell.angle_beta   90.00
_cell.angle_gamma   90.00
#
_symmetry.space_group_name_H-M   'P 1'
#
loop_
_entity.id
_entity.type
_entity.pdbx_description
1 polymer ?
#
loop_
_entity_poly.entity_id
_entity_poly.type
_entity_poly.pdbx_seq_one_letter_code
_entity_poly.pdbx_strand_id
1 'polypeptide(L)'
;MAKTRMMTRKGECYLCGYVGQTEEHHCFGGPNRKLSEHYGLKVYLCIPCHRTGPNAVHDSKNGSENRQILHEDAQRAFEAHWGSRGYFMEVFGRNYLDEE
;
A
#
# COMPACT_ATOMS: atom_id res chain seq x y z
N MET A 1 -9.95 6.88 -11.91
CA MET A 1 -9.01 6.34 -10.90
C MET A 1 -7.96 7.40 -10.65
N ALA A 2 -7.72 7.79 -9.39
CA ALA A 2 -6.69 8.77 -9.06
C ALA A 2 -5.29 8.19 -9.37
N LYS A 3 -4.36 9.05 -9.77
CA LYS A 3 -2.96 8.67 -9.97
C LYS A 3 -2.35 8.27 -8.62
N THR A 4 -1.66 7.13 -8.58
CA THR A 4 -0.90 6.71 -7.40
C THR A 4 0.23 7.69 -7.06
N ARG A 5 0.54 7.81 -5.77
CA ARG A 5 1.75 8.48 -5.25
C ARG A 5 2.85 7.50 -4.81
N MET A 6 2.62 6.20 -4.96
CA MET A 6 3.52 5.12 -4.51
C MET A 6 4.61 4.72 -5.52
N MET A 7 5.04 5.61 -6.43
CA MET A 7 6.02 5.30 -7.49
C MET A 7 5.82 3.94 -8.20
N THR A 8 4.58 3.49 -8.38
CA THR A 8 4.24 2.21 -9.02
C THR A 8 3.72 2.43 -10.46
N ARG A 9 3.78 1.39 -11.29
CA ARG A 9 3.18 1.40 -12.64
C ARG A 9 2.40 0.12 -12.90
N LYS A 10 1.26 0.25 -13.58
CA LYS A 10 0.49 -0.90 -14.05
C LYS A 10 1.39 -1.73 -14.96
N GLY A 11 1.43 -3.04 -14.74
CA GLY A 11 2.31 -3.93 -15.49
C GLY A 11 3.56 -4.36 -14.73
N GLU A 12 3.86 -3.77 -13.57
CA GLU A 12 4.98 -4.18 -12.71
C GLU A 12 4.54 -4.32 -11.27
N CYS A 13 4.83 -5.47 -10.66
CA CYS A 13 4.50 -5.73 -9.27
C CYS A 13 5.39 -4.90 -8.34
N TYR A 14 4.78 -4.06 -7.50
CA TYR A 14 5.50 -3.25 -6.51
C TYR A 14 6.33 -4.09 -5.53
N LEU A 15 5.85 -5.28 -5.15
CA LEU A 15 6.52 -6.11 -4.14
C LEU A 15 7.64 -6.99 -4.69
N CYS A 16 7.56 -7.45 -5.94
CA CYS A 16 8.51 -8.43 -6.47
C CYS A 16 9.11 -8.09 -7.84
N GLY A 17 8.75 -6.96 -8.44
CA GLY A 17 9.24 -6.53 -9.75
C GLY A 17 8.72 -7.36 -10.93
N TYR A 18 7.84 -8.34 -10.72
CA TYR A 18 7.25 -9.12 -11.82
C TYR A 18 6.60 -8.21 -12.86
N VAL A 19 6.98 -8.37 -14.12
CA VAL A 19 6.40 -7.66 -15.26
C VAL A 19 5.31 -8.50 -15.92
N GLY A 20 4.08 -7.99 -15.94
CA GLY A 20 2.94 -8.68 -16.53
C GLY A 20 1.61 -8.22 -15.94
N GLN A 21 0.64 -9.12 -15.82
CA GLN A 21 -0.66 -8.76 -15.27
C GLN A 21 -0.57 -8.34 -13.79
N THR A 22 -1.06 -7.14 -13.50
CA THR A 22 -1.15 -6.58 -12.15
C THR A 22 -2.56 -6.09 -11.83
N GLU A 23 -2.90 -6.07 -10.55
CA GLU A 23 -4.15 -5.56 -9.99
C GLU A 23 -3.84 -4.36 -9.07
N GLU A 24 -4.78 -3.42 -9.00
CA GLU A 24 -4.66 -2.29 -8.08
C GLU A 24 -4.98 -2.74 -6.65
N HIS A 25 -4.14 -2.35 -5.70
CA HIS A 25 -4.28 -2.66 -4.29
C HIS A 25 -4.21 -1.37 -3.46
N HIS A 26 -5.24 -1.10 -2.66
CA HIS A 26 -5.27 0.01 -1.71
C HIS A 26 -4.44 -0.37 -0.47
N CYS A 27 -3.40 0.41 -0.14
CA CYS A 27 -2.50 0.07 0.96
C CYS A 27 -3.26 0.02 2.30
N PHE A 28 -4.25 0.90 2.52
CA PHE A 28 -5.11 0.85 3.70
C PHE A 28 -6.52 0.35 3.34
N GLY A 29 -6.89 -0.79 3.91
CA GLY A 29 -8.16 -1.48 3.67
C GLY A 29 -9.38 -0.94 4.44
N GLY A 30 -10.50 -1.65 4.34
CA GLY A 30 -11.74 -1.36 5.07
C GLY A 30 -12.26 0.09 4.87
N PRO A 31 -12.56 0.83 5.95
CA PRO A 31 -13.03 2.22 5.84
C PRO A 31 -12.00 3.14 5.18
N ASN A 32 -10.70 2.80 5.27
CA ASN A 32 -9.60 3.61 4.73
C ASN A 32 -9.36 3.39 3.22
N ARG A 33 -10.16 2.55 2.54
CA ARG A 33 -10.04 2.38 1.07
C ARG A 33 -10.34 3.67 0.32
N LYS A 34 -11.34 4.44 0.77
CA LYS A 34 -11.68 5.73 0.15
C LYS A 34 -10.56 6.75 0.35
N LEU A 35 -9.92 6.75 1.52
CA LEU A 35 -8.77 7.60 1.80
C LEU A 35 -7.57 7.18 0.95
N SER A 36 -7.29 5.88 0.83
CA SER A 36 -6.24 5.35 -0.05
C SER A 36 -6.46 5.75 -1.50
N GLU A 37 -7.70 5.74 -1.99
CA GLU A 37 -8.01 6.25 -3.33
C GLU A 37 -7.79 7.76 -3.44
N HIS A 38 -8.30 8.54 -2.47
CA HIS A 38 -8.20 10.01 -2.45
C HIS A 38 -6.74 10.49 -2.45
N TYR A 39 -5.91 9.93 -1.57
CA TYR A 39 -4.49 10.26 -1.45
C TYR A 39 -3.61 9.42 -2.40
N GLY A 40 -4.18 8.59 -3.27
CA GLY A 40 -3.38 7.78 -4.20
C GLY A 40 -2.41 6.81 -3.52
N LEU A 41 -2.72 6.36 -2.30
CA LEU A 41 -1.95 5.37 -1.53
C LEU A 41 -2.35 3.95 -1.95
N LYS A 42 -1.95 3.63 -3.18
CA LYS A 42 -2.27 2.35 -3.83
C LYS A 42 -1.15 1.90 -4.74
N VAL A 43 -0.97 0.60 -4.83
CA VAL A 43 0.11 -0.05 -5.60
C VAL A 43 -0.46 -1.00 -6.66
N TYR A 44 0.35 -1.37 -7.64
CA TYR A 44 0.04 -2.45 -8.57
C TYR A 44 0.77 -3.73 -8.13
N LEU A 45 0.02 -4.83 -7.95
CA LEU A 45 0.55 -6.11 -7.50
C LEU A 45 0.23 -7.21 -8.50
N CYS A 46 1.16 -8.14 -8.75
CA CYS A 46 0.84 -9.36 -9.50
C CYS A 46 -0.14 -10.24 -8.71
N ILE A 47 -0.88 -11.11 -9.40
CA ILE A 47 -1.88 -11.99 -8.76
C ILE A 47 -1.29 -12.81 -7.58
N PRO A 48 -0.08 -13.41 -7.70
CA PRO A 48 0.56 -14.10 -6.57
C PRO A 48 0.79 -13.21 -5.35
N CYS A 49 1.39 -12.03 -5.50
CA CYS A 49 1.61 -11.12 -4.36
C CYS A 49 0.31 -10.49 -3.85
N HIS A 50 -0.73 -10.40 -4.69
CA HIS A 50 -1.99 -9.78 -4.30
C HIS A 50 -2.89 -10.75 -3.52
N ARG A 51 -3.14 -11.96 -4.06
CA ARG A 51 -4.21 -12.85 -3.56
C ARG A 51 -3.91 -14.35 -3.49
N THR A 52 -3.01 -14.90 -4.31
CA THR A 52 -2.89 -16.39 -4.41
C THR A 52 -1.57 -16.98 -3.91
N GLY A 53 -0.52 -16.18 -3.76
CA GLY A 53 0.81 -16.65 -3.34
C GLY A 53 0.89 -16.89 -1.83
N PRO A 54 1.94 -17.60 -1.38
CA PRO A 54 2.11 -17.97 0.03
C PRO A 54 2.23 -16.76 0.96
N ASN A 55 2.71 -15.62 0.46
CA ASN A 55 2.84 -14.36 1.21
C ASN A 55 1.92 -13.26 0.63
N ALA A 56 0.82 -13.64 -0.03
CA ALA A 56 -0.10 -12.66 -0.63
C ALA A 56 -0.60 -11.66 0.42
N VAL A 57 -0.77 -10.39 0.05
CA VAL A 57 -1.24 -9.36 1.00
C VAL A 57 -2.64 -9.64 1.54
N HIS A 58 -3.48 -10.35 0.79
CA HIS A 58 -4.79 -10.83 1.23
C HIS A 58 -4.78 -12.19 1.93
N ASP A 59 -3.62 -12.83 2.10
CA ASP A 59 -3.48 -14.01 2.96
C ASP A 59 -3.41 -13.59 4.43
N SER A 60 -4.28 -14.16 5.26
CA SER A 60 -4.42 -13.76 6.66
C SER A 60 -3.26 -14.20 7.55
N LYS A 61 -2.54 -15.28 7.20
CA LYS A 61 -1.50 -15.88 8.05
C LYS A 61 -0.12 -15.36 7.71
N ASN A 62 0.21 -15.32 6.42
CA ASN A 62 1.58 -15.14 5.93
C ASN A 62 1.77 -13.80 5.19
N GLY A 63 0.69 -13.07 4.89
CA GLY A 63 0.75 -11.78 4.20
C GLY A 63 1.15 -10.59 5.07
N SER A 64 1.45 -10.80 6.36
CA SER A 64 1.66 -9.70 7.32
C SER A 64 2.85 -8.81 6.97
N GLU A 65 3.98 -9.41 6.60
CA GLU A 65 5.19 -8.68 6.23
C GLU A 65 4.98 -7.82 4.99
N ASN A 66 4.37 -8.38 3.94
CA ASN A 66 4.05 -7.62 2.74
C ASN A 66 3.04 -6.49 3.02
N ARG A 67 2.03 -6.71 3.87
CA ARG A 67 1.12 -5.63 4.30
C ARG A 67 1.87 -4.55 5.08
N GLN A 68 2.81 -4.93 5.94
CA GLN A 68 3.62 -3.98 6.70
C GLN A 68 4.45 -3.09 5.77
N ILE A 69 5.18 -3.68 4.82
CA ILE A 69 5.94 -2.93 3.79
C ILE A 69 5.03 -1.90 3.10
N LEU A 70 3.84 -2.33 2.64
CA LEU A 70 2.92 -1.43 1.94
C LEU A 70 2.37 -0.31 2.83
N HIS A 71 2.09 -0.59 4.12
CA HIS A 71 1.63 0.42 5.06
C HIS A 71 2.71 1.46 5.35
N GLU A 72 3.94 1.00 5.61
CA GLU A 72 5.08 1.87 5.89
C GLU A 72 5.38 2.78 4.70
N ASP A 73 5.51 2.20 3.50
CA ASP A 73 5.78 2.97 2.29
C ASP A 73 4.64 3.94 1.96
N ALA A 74 3.39 3.54 2.18
CA ALA A 74 2.24 4.41 1.98
C ALA A 74 2.23 5.58 2.94
N GLN A 75 2.64 5.36 4.19
CA GLN A 75 2.78 6.43 5.14
C GLN A 75 3.95 7.36 4.77
N ARG A 76 5.13 6.84 4.39
CA ARG A 76 6.26 7.65 3.92
C ARG A 76 5.86 8.49 2.70
N ALA A 77 5.13 7.90 1.75
CA ALA A 77 4.61 8.60 0.58
C ALA A 77 3.60 9.69 0.97
N PHE A 78 2.73 9.42 1.95
CA PHE A 78 1.82 10.42 2.45
C PHE A 78 2.57 11.61 3.08
N GLU A 79 3.52 11.34 3.97
CA GLU A 79 4.30 12.37 4.66
C GLU A 79 5.11 13.21 3.66
N ALA A 80 5.71 12.59 2.65
CA ALA A 80 6.43 13.29 1.59
C ALA A 80 5.57 14.23 0.73
N HIS A 81 4.26 13.99 0.64
CA HIS A 81 3.36 14.75 -0.25
C HIS A 81 2.41 15.69 0.46
N TRP A 82 2.00 15.39 1.70
CA TRP A 82 0.96 16.15 2.42
C TRP A 82 1.35 16.60 3.82
N GLY A 83 2.52 16.22 4.35
CA GLY A 83 3.05 16.82 5.57
C GLY A 83 3.48 15.83 6.63
N SER A 84 2.99 15.98 7.86
CA SER A 84 3.59 15.35 9.04
C SER A 84 2.97 13.99 9.39
N ARG A 85 3.73 13.24 10.20
CA ARG A 85 3.25 12.06 10.96
C ARG A 85 1.92 12.32 11.68
N GLY A 86 1.80 13.48 12.33
CA GLY A 86 0.60 13.87 13.07
C GLY A 86 -0.62 13.98 12.15
N TYR A 87 -0.45 14.60 10.98
CA TYR A 87 -1.54 14.69 9.99
C TYR A 87 -1.91 13.32 9.43
N PHE A 88 -0.93 12.45 9.17
CA PHE A 88 -1.21 11.08 8.77
C PHE A 88 -2.05 10.35 9.82
N MET A 89 -1.70 10.46 11.10
CA MET A 89 -2.44 9.84 12.20
C MET A 89 -3.84 10.43 12.38
N GLU A 90 -4.05 11.73 12.13
CA GLU A 90 -5.38 12.35 12.11
C GLU A 90 -6.27 11.73 11.03
N VAL A 91 -5.71 11.47 9.85
CA VAL A 91 -6.45 10.94 8.69
C VAL A 91 -6.67 9.43 8.78
N PHE A 92 -5.64 8.66 9.13
CA PHE A 92 -5.65 7.19 9.08
C PHE A 92 -5.78 6.52 10.45
N GLY A 93 -5.64 7.27 11.55
CA GLY A 93 -5.88 6.81 12.92
C GLY A 93 -4.76 6.00 13.56
N ARG A 94 -3.65 5.75 12.86
CA ARG A 94 -2.54 4.91 13.34
C ARG A 94 -1.21 5.34 12.73
N ASN A 95 -0.12 5.14 13.45
CA ASN A 95 1.25 5.17 12.93
C ASN A 95 1.70 3.74 12.54
N TYR A 96 2.28 3.58 11.35
CA TYR A 96 2.82 2.32 10.84
C TYR A 96 4.35 2.29 10.74
N LEU A 97 5.05 3.40 10.95
CA LEU A 97 6.51 3.41 10.97
C LEU A 97 6.98 3.28 12.41
N ASP A 98 7.84 2.30 12.68
CA ASP A 98 8.51 2.14 13.96
C ASP A 98 9.37 3.37 14.26
N GLU A 99 9.28 3.86 15.49
CA GLU A 99 10.19 4.87 16.03
C GLU A 99 11.43 4.12 16.49
N GLU A 100 12.49 4.09 15.67
CA GLU A 100 13.84 3.76 16.15
C GLU A 100 14.34 4.84 17.13
#